data_AF-A0A7W0KQB7-F1
#
_entry.id   AF-A0A7W0KQB7-F1
#
_cell.length_a   1.000
_cell.length_b   1.000
_cell.length_c   1.000
_cell.angle_alpha   90.00
_cell.angle_beta   90.00
_cell.angle_gamma   90.00
#
_symmetry.space_group_name_H-M   'P 1'
#
loop_
_entity.id
_entity.type
_entity.pdbx_description
1 polymer ?
#
loop_
_entity_poly.entity_id
_entity_poly.type
_entity_poly.pdbx_seq_one_letter_code
_entity_poly.pdbx_strand_id
1 'polypeptide(L)'
;MDSSSTEPRPRRRGQPAGFTIAELILVLVFVGGLLIVVSVSVSDIRKETSTSNCQTELRALKLATEQYHAENDAYPIDKSV
;
A
#
# COMPACT_ATOMS: atom_id res chain seq x y z
N MET A 1 -73.88 0.06 22.25
CA MET A 1 -72.84 0.97 21.73
C MET A 1 -71.50 0.41 22.15
N ASP A 2 -70.80 -0.19 21.20
CA ASP A 2 -69.53 -0.87 21.38
C ASP A 2 -68.41 0.17 21.28
N SER A 3 -67.78 0.48 22.41
CA SER A 3 -66.59 1.32 22.48
C SER A 3 -65.39 0.44 22.12
N SER A 4 -65.13 0.30 20.82
CA SER A 4 -63.95 -0.33 20.27
C SER A 4 -62.71 0.54 20.54
N SER A 5 -62.17 0.39 21.75
CA SER A 5 -60.89 0.89 22.21
C SER A 5 -59.79 0.42 21.25
N THR A 6 -59.44 1.27 20.29
CA THR A 6 -58.32 1.05 19.38
C THR A 6 -57.05 1.28 20.18
N GLU A 7 -56.52 0.23 20.79
CA GLU A 7 -55.22 0.29 21.46
C GLU A 7 -54.10 0.53 20.43
N PRO A 8 -53.30 1.59 20.57
CA PRO A 8 -52.13 1.79 19.74
C PRO A 8 -51.07 0.74 20.10
N ARG A 9 -50.83 -0.22 19.19
CA ARG A 9 -49.75 -1.19 19.34
C ARG A 9 -48.40 -0.47 19.47
N PRO A 10 -47.59 -0.76 20.50
CA PRO A 10 -46.28 -0.14 20.64
C PRO A 10 -45.40 -0.55 19.46
N ARG A 11 -45.03 0.43 18.63
CA ARG A 11 -44.02 0.27 17.60
C ARG A 11 -42.71 -0.11 18.30
N ARG A 12 -42.24 -1.35 18.10
CA ARG A 12 -40.89 -1.76 18.49
C ARG A 12 -39.90 -0.84 17.79
N ARG A 13 -39.41 0.16 18.51
CA ARG A 13 -38.28 0.99 18.10
C ARG A 13 -37.11 0.04 17.95
N GLY A 14 -36.67 -0.20 16.71
CA GLY A 14 -35.44 -0.93 16.43
C GLY A 14 -34.33 -0.31 17.26
N GLN A 15 -33.72 -1.10 18.13
CA GLN A 15 -32.63 -0.62 18.96
C GLN A 15 -31.49 -0.22 18.03
N PRO A 16 -30.94 1.01 18.14
CA PRO A 16 -29.75 1.36 17.40
C PRO A 16 -28.63 0.41 17.86
N ALA A 17 -28.17 -0.46 16.96
CA ALA A 17 -27.05 -1.34 17.21
C ALA A 17 -25.79 -0.47 17.33
N GLY A 18 -25.35 -0.25 18.56
CA GLY A 18 -24.10 0.44 18.87
C GLY A 18 -22.90 -0.49 18.68
N PHE A 19 -21.79 0.09 18.23
CA PHE A 19 -20.51 -0.59 18.06
C PHE A 19 -20.00 -1.08 19.42
N THR A 20 -19.66 -2.36 19.52
CA THR A 20 -19.14 -2.92 20.79
C THR A 20 -17.64 -2.62 20.94
N ILE A 21 -17.14 -2.50 22.17
CA ILE A 21 -15.69 -2.35 22.43
C ILE A 21 -14.93 -3.59 21.90
N ALA A 22 -15.54 -4.76 21.98
CA ALA A 22 -14.99 -6.01 21.47
C ALA A 22 -14.71 -5.93 19.96
N GLU A 23 -15.57 -5.26 19.20
CA GLU A 23 -15.41 -5.09 17.76
C GLU A 23 -14.22 -4.19 17.42
N LEU A 24 -13.98 -3.12 18.19
CA LEU A 24 -12.79 -2.28 17.98
C LEU A 24 -11.50 -3.03 18.30
N ILE A 25 -11.50 -3.82 19.38
CA ILE A 25 -10.32 -4.61 19.78
C ILE A 25 -10.01 -5.66 18.72
N LEU A 26 -11.02 -6.42 18.25
CA LEU A 26 -10.84 -7.44 17.23
C LEU A 26 -10.32 -6.84 15.92
N VAL A 27 -10.84 -5.68 15.51
CA VAL A 27 -10.38 -4.96 14.31
C VAL A 27 -8.92 -4.55 14.46
N LEU A 28 -8.51 -4.01 15.60
CA LEU A 28 -7.10 -3.65 15.82
C LEU A 28 -6.17 -4.86 15.77
N VAL A 29 -6.61 -6.02 16.28
CA VAL A 29 -5.86 -7.28 16.17
C VAL A 29 -5.69 -7.70 14.71
N PHE A 30 -6.78 -7.69 13.92
CA PHE A 30 -6.71 -8.04 12.50
C PHE A 30 -5.89 -7.04 11.69
N VAL A 31 -6.11 -5.74 11.87
CA VAL A 31 -5.37 -4.67 11.19
C VAL A 31 -3.89 -4.76 11.55
N GLY A 32 -3.56 -4.93 12.84
CA GLY A 32 -2.19 -5.13 13.29
C GLY A 32 -1.53 -6.34 12.63
N GLY A 33 -2.23 -7.48 12.58
CA GLY A 33 -1.74 -8.68 11.89
C GLY A 33 -1.48 -8.47 10.41
N LEU A 34 -2.41 -7.81 9.69
CA LEU A 34 -2.25 -7.50 8.26
C LEU A 34 -1.07 -6.55 8.02
N LEU A 35 -0.88 -5.53 8.86
CA LEU A 35 0.21 -4.56 8.73
C LEU A 35 1.60 -5.21 8.87
N ILE A 36 1.75 -6.24 9.71
CA ILE A 36 3.02 -6.97 9.86
C ILE A 36 3.39 -7.67 8.54
N VAL A 37 2.45 -8.39 7.93
CA VAL A 37 2.68 -9.12 6.68
C VAL A 37 3.01 -8.15 5.53
N VAL A 38 2.26 -7.06 5.42
CA VAL A 38 2.48 -6.03 4.40
C VAL A 38 3.85 -5.38 4.53
N SER A 39 4.33 -5.15 5.76
CA SER A 39 5.63 -4.52 6.01
C SER A 39 6.80 -5.34 5.43
N VAL A 40 6.78 -6.66 5.62
CA VAL A 40 7.80 -7.56 5.06
C VAL A 40 7.78 -7.54 3.54
N SER A 41 6.59 -7.60 2.93
CA SER A 41 6.43 -7.56 1.47
C SER A 41 6.97 -6.26 0.85
N VAL A 42 6.72 -5.11 1.48
CA VAL A 42 7.24 -3.82 1.01
C VAL A 42 8.75 -3.70 1.21
N SER A 43 9.30 -4.27 2.28
CA SER A 43 10.75 -4.30 2.51
C SER A 43 11.52 -5.09 1.45
N ASP A 44 10.95 -6.19 0.97
CA ASP A 44 11.56 -6.99 -0.11
C ASP A 44 11.56 -6.23 -1.45
N ILE A 45 10.45 -5.56 -1.79
CA ILE A 45 10.37 -4.72 -3.00
C ILE A 45 11.43 -3.61 -2.96
N ARG A 46 11.65 -2.97 -1.80
CA ARG A 46 12.64 -1.90 -1.67
C ARG A 46 14.08 -2.38 -1.91
N LYS A 47 14.43 -3.59 -1.47
CA LYS A 47 15.77 -4.16 -1.73
C LYS A 47 15.98 -4.45 -3.21
N GLU A 48 14.95 -4.97 -3.88
CA GLU A 48 15.00 -5.20 -5.33
C GLU A 48 15.15 -3.88 -6.11
N THR A 49 14.52 -2.78 -5.66
CA THR A 49 14.69 -1.47 -6.32
C THR A 49 16.13 -0.97 -6.29
N SER A 50 16.89 -1.16 -5.20
CA SER A 50 18.30 -0.73 -5.20
C SER A 50 19.13 -1.50 -6.22
N THR A 51 18.89 -2.81 -6.37
CA THR A 51 19.61 -3.62 -7.36
C THR A 51 19.14 -3.37 -8.79
N SER A 52 17.84 -3.18 -9.01
CA SER A 52 17.30 -2.89 -10.35
C SER A 52 17.64 -1.48 -10.80
N ASN A 53 17.68 -0.51 -9.89
CA ASN A 53 18.12 0.86 -10.18
C ASN A 53 19.60 0.87 -10.57
N CYS A 54 20.47 0.19 -9.80
CA CYS A 54 21.89 0.07 -10.16
C CYS A 54 22.07 -0.59 -11.53
N GLN A 55 21.34 -1.67 -11.83
CA GLN A 55 21.40 -2.31 -13.14
C GLN A 55 20.88 -1.38 -14.26
N THR A 56 19.86 -0.57 -13.99
CA THR A 56 19.29 0.39 -14.94
C THR A 56 20.26 1.54 -15.20
N GLU A 57 20.87 2.09 -14.15
CA GLU A 57 21.90 3.13 -14.23
C GLU A 57 23.14 2.65 -14.99
N LEU A 58 23.61 1.42 -14.74
CA LEU A 58 24.73 0.83 -15.48
C LEU A 58 24.40 0.64 -16.97
N ARG A 59 23.17 0.23 -17.30
CA ARG A 59 22.72 0.12 -18.69
C ARG A 59 22.64 1.49 -19.36
N ALA A 60 22.13 2.51 -18.65
CA ALA A 60 22.06 3.87 -19.15
C ALA A 60 23.47 4.45 -19.41
N LEU A 61 24.40 4.24 -18.48
CA LEU A 61 25.79 4.66 -18.63
C LEU A 61 26.45 3.95 -19.81
N LYS A 62 26.28 2.63 -19.93
CA LYS A 62 26.79 1.85 -21.08
C LYS A 62 26.27 2.42 -22.40
N LEU A 63 24.97 2.65 -22.50
CA LEU A 63 24.35 3.20 -23.70
C LEU A 63 24.90 4.58 -24.05
N ALA A 64 25.07 5.45 -23.05
CA ALA A 64 25.65 6.78 -23.22
C ALA A 64 27.12 6.71 -23.68
N THR A 65 27.91 5.77 -23.16
CA THR A 65 29.30 5.57 -23.60
C THR A 65 29.39 5.02 -25.01
N GLU A 66 28.50 4.12 -25.40
CA GLU A 66 28.43 3.58 -26.77
C GLU A 66 28.02 4.67 -27.76
N GLN A 67 27.07 5.54 -27.40
CA GLN A 67 26.70 6.71 -28.19
C GLN A 67 27.87 7.67 -28.38
N TYR A 68 28.59 8.01 -27.30
CA TYR A 68 29.76 8.88 -27.39
C TYR A 68 30.85 8.29 -28.29
N HIS A 69 31.09 6.97 -28.17
CA HIS A 69 32.04 6.26 -29.01
C HIS A 69 31.62 6.25 -30.49
N ALA A 70 30.33 6.09 -30.79
CA ALA A 70 29.83 6.14 -32.15
C ALA A 70 30.02 7.52 -32.82
N GLU A 71 30.02 8.60 -32.04
CA GLU A 71 30.20 9.97 -32.54
C GLU A 71 31.66 10.41 -32.61
N ASN A 72 32.51 9.92 -31.70
CA ASN A 72 33.87 10.44 -31.49
C ASN A 72 34.96 9.39 -31.77
N ASP A 73 34.59 8.16 -32.19
CA ASP A 73 35.48 7.00 -32.40
C ASP A 73 36.39 6.68 -31.18
N ALA A 74 36.01 7.14 -29.99
CA ALA A 74 36.76 6.98 -28.75
C ALA A 74 35.83 6.89 -27.55
N TYR A 75 36.19 6.08 -26.56
CA TYR A 75 35.44 5.99 -25.30
C TYR A 75 35.75 7.21 -24.41
N PRO A 76 34.79 7.65 -23.59
CA PRO A 76 35.04 8.72 -22.65
C PRO A 76 36.04 8.27 -21.58
N ILE A 77 37.08 9.07 -21.38
CA ILE A 77 38.07 8.91 -20.30
C ILE A 77 37.45 9.42 -19.00
N ASP A 78 37.50 8.58 -17.97
CA ASP A 78 37.08 8.94 -16.63
C ASP A 78 37.90 10.14 -16.12
N LYS A 79 37.21 11.09 -15.50
CA LYS A 79 37.79 12.28 -14.88
C LYS A 79 37.48 12.24 -13.39
N SER A 80 37.89 11.17 -12.72
CA SER A 80 37.82 11.10 -11.27
C SER A 80 38.87 12.08 -10.69
N VAL A 81 38.41 13.26 -10.26
CA VAL A 81 39.15 14.18 -9.38
C VAL A 81 38.90 13.78 -7.94
#